data_AF-A0A8J8BS87-F1
#
_entry.id   AF-A0A8J8BS87-F1
#
_cell.length_a   1.000
_cell.length_b   1.000
_cell.length_c   1.000
_cell.angle_alpha   90.00
_cell.angle_beta   90.00
_cell.angle_gamma   90.00
#
_symmetry.space_group_name_H-M   'P 1'
#
loop_
_entity.id
_entity.type
_entity.pdbx_description
1 polymer ?
#
loop_
_entity_poly.entity_id
_entity_poly.type
_entity_poly.pdbx_seq_one_letter_code
_entity_poly.pdbx_strand_id
1 'polypeptide(L)'
;RQLFSSAREGTHYIIDVTERLFGDRVRYLGLSYNLYTASEAREHYLKVACRNWVATCFLASYLNLFEDGLVIDCGTNSTDIVPVLNCTPVTLDDNDQAYTRFKTGELLWSGLYFTHVLSITNTVLLDGDEYQVRANANALSSDFYAVLRIISPETIASTYSHRFDIGKSFETSTQRILDLIVADRELLGANDARKIACYLAEKQREKTLKAIKKVLAATKKKFKIDLKTVGLAGAGKDIIVRKALEDEDLDIIDLEKEVSEAFDLKDSAPNCETSLGCALLGMEACKKT
;
A
#
# COMPACT_ATOMS: atom_id res chain seq x y z
N ARG A 1 -5.58 0.32 -18.29
CA ARG A 1 -4.84 0.50 -19.57
C ARG A 1 -3.39 0.81 -19.22
N GLN A 2 -2.42 0.11 -19.80
CA GLN A 2 -1.00 0.40 -19.61
C GLN A 2 -0.63 1.63 -20.47
N LEU A 3 -0.02 2.65 -19.86
CA LEU A 3 0.30 3.92 -20.54
C LEU A 3 1.64 3.89 -21.29
N PHE A 4 2.61 3.11 -20.81
CA PHE A 4 3.94 2.99 -21.38
C PHE A 4 4.28 1.52 -21.65
N SER A 5 4.97 1.23 -22.74
CA SER A 5 5.38 -0.13 -23.14
C SER A 5 6.43 -0.74 -22.21
N SER A 6 7.19 0.09 -21.48
CA SER A 6 8.22 -0.36 -20.55
C SER A 6 8.45 0.61 -19.40
N ALA A 7 9.06 0.12 -18.31
CA ALA A 7 9.53 0.97 -17.21
C ALA A 7 10.57 2.00 -17.68
N ARG A 8 11.38 1.67 -18.70
CA ARG A 8 12.35 2.59 -19.30
C ARG A 8 11.64 3.79 -19.92
N GLU A 9 10.65 3.52 -20.79
CA GLU A 9 9.87 4.57 -21.46
C GLU A 9 9.15 5.45 -20.43
N GLY A 10 8.45 4.86 -19.47
CA GLY A 10 7.76 5.63 -18.43
C GLY A 10 8.72 6.46 -17.57
N THR A 11 9.87 5.91 -17.19
CA THR A 11 10.88 6.64 -16.41
C THR A 11 11.45 7.80 -17.22
N HIS A 12 11.86 7.56 -18.47
CA HIS A 12 12.41 8.59 -19.35
C HIS A 12 11.41 9.71 -19.59
N TYR A 13 10.12 9.38 -19.79
CA TYR A 13 9.06 10.38 -19.93
C TYR A 13 8.93 11.27 -18.68
N ILE A 14 8.94 10.68 -17.47
CA ILE A 14 8.88 11.46 -16.24
C ILE A 14 10.13 12.34 -16.07
N ILE A 15 11.32 11.83 -16.43
CA ILE A 15 12.55 12.61 -16.41
C ILE A 15 12.45 13.80 -17.37
N ASP A 16 12.05 13.58 -18.63
CA ASP A 16 11.87 14.65 -19.63
C ASP A 16 10.93 15.76 -19.13
N VAL A 17 9.79 15.36 -18.56
CA VAL A 17 8.79 16.32 -18.04
C VAL A 17 9.37 17.11 -16.87
N THR A 18 10.02 16.45 -15.93
CA THR A 18 10.53 17.09 -14.71
C THR A 18 11.75 17.98 -14.99
N GLU A 19 12.68 17.56 -15.85
CA GLU A 19 13.80 18.41 -16.30
C GLU A 19 13.31 19.66 -17.03
N ARG A 20 12.32 19.52 -17.91
CA ARG A 20 11.75 20.68 -18.63
C ARG A 20 11.11 21.70 -17.67
N LEU A 21 10.48 21.23 -16.59
CA LEU A 21 9.77 22.10 -15.65
C LEU A 21 10.66 22.70 -14.57
N PHE A 22 11.66 21.96 -14.10
CA PHE A 22 12.42 22.30 -12.89
C PHE A 22 13.95 22.40 -13.11
N GLY A 23 14.42 22.07 -14.31
CA GLY A 23 15.84 22.08 -14.69
C GLY A 23 16.63 20.90 -14.13
N ASP A 24 17.95 21.07 -14.10
CA ASP A 24 18.95 20.07 -13.67
C ASP A 24 19.01 19.85 -12.14
N ARG A 25 18.18 20.58 -11.38
CA ARG A 25 18.10 20.47 -9.90
C ARG A 25 17.27 19.29 -9.43
N VAL A 26 16.50 18.66 -10.31
CA VAL A 26 15.69 17.49 -9.96
C VAL A 26 16.60 16.31 -9.64
N ARG A 27 16.23 15.56 -8.60
CA ARG A 27 16.86 14.29 -8.24
C ARG A 27 15.81 13.19 -8.17
N TYR A 28 16.22 11.98 -8.55
CA TYR A 28 15.34 10.82 -8.59
C TYR A 28 15.75 9.83 -7.50
N LEU A 29 14.79 9.49 -6.64
CA LEU A 29 15.03 8.59 -5.52
C LEU A 29 15.21 7.15 -5.99
N GLY A 30 16.32 6.53 -5.60
CA GLY A 30 16.55 5.10 -5.70
C GLY A 30 16.70 4.43 -4.33
N LEU A 31 17.09 3.15 -4.34
CA LEU A 31 17.35 2.38 -3.13
C LEU A 31 18.42 3.00 -2.24
N SER A 32 18.38 2.66 -0.95
CA SER A 32 19.33 3.15 0.06
C SER A 32 19.43 4.68 0.09
N TYR A 33 18.31 5.35 -0.18
CA TYR A 33 18.19 6.82 -0.20
C TYR A 33 19.09 7.53 -1.21
N ASN A 34 19.61 6.81 -2.21
CA ASN A 34 20.43 7.41 -3.26
C ASN A 34 19.60 8.36 -4.14
N LEU A 35 20.17 9.53 -4.41
CA LEU A 35 19.56 10.54 -5.27
C LEU A 35 20.32 10.62 -6.60
N TYR A 36 19.67 10.17 -7.66
CA TYR A 36 20.25 10.14 -9.00
C TYR A 36 19.97 11.44 -9.75
N THR A 37 20.94 11.91 -10.52
CA THR A 37 20.72 12.92 -11.58
C THR A 37 19.87 12.34 -12.70
N ALA A 38 19.37 13.20 -13.60
CA ALA A 38 18.61 12.75 -14.76
C ALA A 38 19.42 11.79 -15.66
N SER A 39 20.70 12.07 -15.89
CA SER A 39 21.58 11.21 -16.70
C SER A 39 21.70 9.81 -16.09
N GLU A 40 22.05 9.71 -14.81
CA GLU A 40 22.21 8.43 -14.12
C GLU A 40 20.87 7.69 -14.00
N ALA A 41 19.76 8.40 -13.77
CA ALA A 41 18.42 7.83 -13.73
C ALA A 41 17.99 7.26 -15.09
N ARG A 42 18.42 7.85 -16.21
CA ARG A 42 18.15 7.30 -17.55
C ARG A 42 18.94 6.02 -17.81
N GLU A 43 20.21 6.01 -17.43
CA GLU A 43 21.10 4.86 -17.56
C GLU A 43 20.63 3.70 -16.67
N HIS A 44 20.29 4.01 -15.42
CA HIS A 44 19.91 3.06 -14.39
C HIS A 44 18.42 3.16 -14.05
N TYR A 45 17.55 3.25 -15.05
CA TYR A 45 16.10 3.46 -14.88
C TYR A 45 15.42 2.50 -13.88
N LEU A 46 15.88 1.24 -13.80
CA LEU A 46 15.35 0.26 -12.83
C LEU A 46 15.69 0.59 -11.38
N LYS A 47 16.72 1.39 -11.11
CA LYS A 47 17.08 1.80 -9.74
C LYS A 47 16.13 2.86 -9.18
N VAL A 48 15.50 3.67 -10.06
CA VAL A 48 14.59 4.76 -9.66
C VAL A 48 13.12 4.48 -9.93
N ALA A 49 12.80 3.52 -10.80
CA ALA A 49 11.43 3.14 -11.09
C ALA A 49 10.74 2.48 -9.88
N CYS A 50 9.52 2.94 -9.56
CA CYS A 50 8.65 2.34 -8.52
C CYS A 50 9.29 2.28 -7.12
N ARG A 51 9.85 3.41 -6.66
CA ARG A 51 10.57 3.55 -5.37
C ARG A 51 9.87 4.44 -4.35
N ASN A 52 8.56 4.67 -4.47
CA ASN A 52 7.80 5.51 -3.53
C ASN A 52 7.97 5.07 -2.06
N TRP A 53 7.96 3.76 -1.82
CA TRP A 53 8.13 3.16 -0.49
C TRP A 53 9.49 3.48 0.16
N VAL A 54 10.54 3.79 -0.62
CA VAL A 54 11.84 4.20 -0.06
C VAL A 54 11.70 5.53 0.66
N ALA A 55 10.90 6.46 0.13
CA ALA A 55 10.65 7.74 0.76
C ALA A 55 9.86 7.58 2.07
N THR A 56 8.86 6.69 2.10
CA THR A 56 8.15 6.34 3.33
C THR A 56 9.10 5.75 4.38
N CYS A 57 10.02 4.86 3.98
CA CYS A 57 11.04 4.32 4.88
C CYS A 57 11.98 5.41 5.42
N PHE A 58 12.26 6.45 4.63
CA PHE A 58 13.12 7.54 5.08
C PHE A 58 12.54 8.30 6.26
N LEU A 59 11.20 8.42 6.36
CA LEU A 59 10.58 9.13 7.49
C LEU A 59 10.89 8.47 8.83
N ALA A 60 10.81 7.14 8.89
CA ALA A 60 11.16 6.38 10.08
C ALA A 60 12.61 6.63 10.51
N SER A 61 13.53 6.63 9.55
CA SER A 61 14.96 6.87 9.77
C SER A 61 15.25 8.33 10.13
N TYR A 62 14.62 9.28 9.45
CA TYR A 62 14.81 10.72 9.64
C TYR A 62 14.37 11.17 11.04
N LEU A 63 13.27 10.60 11.54
CA LEU A 63 12.75 10.85 12.89
C LEU A 63 13.39 9.94 13.95
N ASN A 64 14.31 9.06 13.57
CA ASN A 64 14.98 8.12 14.46
C ASN A 64 13.99 7.27 15.30
N LEU A 65 12.92 6.80 14.66
CA LEU A 65 11.86 6.04 15.34
C LEU A 65 12.30 4.63 15.71
N PHE A 66 13.16 4.03 14.87
CA PHE A 66 13.83 2.75 15.12
C PHE A 66 15.01 2.59 14.18
N GLU A 67 16.00 1.79 14.60
CA GLU A 67 17.14 1.42 13.78
C GLU A 67 16.84 0.22 12.87
N ASP A 68 16.23 -0.83 13.45
CA ASP A 68 15.85 -2.05 12.75
C ASP A 68 14.35 -2.30 12.92
N GLY A 69 13.62 -2.44 11.81
CA GLY A 69 12.18 -2.66 11.84
C GLY A 69 11.58 -2.93 10.47
N LEU A 70 10.25 -3.05 10.42
CA LEU A 70 9.49 -3.05 9.17
C LEU A 70 8.84 -1.69 8.96
N VAL A 71 8.79 -1.24 7.72
CA VAL A 71 7.88 -0.17 7.29
C VAL A 71 6.82 -0.80 6.41
N ILE A 72 5.55 -0.58 6.76
CA ILE A 72 4.40 -1.07 6.00
C ILE A 72 3.58 0.12 5.53
N ASP A 73 3.56 0.33 4.22
CA ASP A 73 2.78 1.38 3.55
C ASP A 73 1.61 0.73 2.82
N CYS A 74 0.42 0.82 3.41
CA CYS A 74 -0.81 0.27 2.85
C CYS A 74 -1.59 1.36 2.13
N GLY A 75 -1.34 1.50 0.83
CA GLY A 75 -2.05 2.42 -0.03
C GLY A 75 -3.44 1.93 -0.45
N THR A 76 -4.00 2.61 -1.45
CA THR A 76 -5.33 2.29 -1.99
C THR A 76 -5.35 1.07 -2.92
N ASN A 77 -4.20 0.73 -3.54
CA ASN A 77 -4.06 -0.37 -4.51
C ASN A 77 -3.16 -1.50 -4.01
N SER A 78 -2.12 -1.18 -3.24
CA SER A 78 -1.06 -2.09 -2.86
C SER A 78 -0.57 -1.82 -1.45
N THR A 79 0.08 -2.81 -0.87
CA THR A 79 0.79 -2.72 0.40
C THR A 79 2.25 -3.05 0.18
N ASP A 80 3.14 -2.10 0.48
CA ASP A 80 4.58 -2.31 0.52
C ASP A 80 4.98 -2.76 1.95
N ILE A 81 5.78 -3.82 2.07
CA ILE A 81 6.25 -4.39 3.35
C ILE A 81 7.78 -4.47 3.28
N VAL A 82 8.46 -3.51 3.90
CA VAL A 82 9.88 -3.25 3.64
C VAL A 82 10.68 -3.39 4.92
N PRO A 83 11.67 -4.30 4.98
CA PRO A 83 12.66 -4.32 6.05
C PRO A 83 13.57 -3.10 5.99
N VAL A 84 13.75 -2.47 7.14
CA VAL A 84 14.70 -1.38 7.37
C VAL A 84 15.72 -1.90 8.39
N LEU A 85 16.99 -1.85 8.03
CA LEU A 85 18.11 -2.27 8.88
C LEU A 85 19.13 -1.15 8.96
N ASN A 86 19.65 -0.86 10.16
CA ASN A 86 20.55 0.27 10.40
C ASN A 86 20.01 1.57 9.76
N CYS A 87 18.74 1.88 10.02
CA CYS A 87 17.99 3.01 9.46
C CYS A 87 17.93 3.06 7.92
N THR A 88 18.18 1.95 7.21
CA THR A 88 18.19 1.92 5.73
C THR A 88 17.31 0.78 5.19
N PRO A 89 16.43 1.03 4.20
CA PRO A 89 15.65 -0.04 3.61
C PRO A 89 16.54 -1.04 2.89
N VAL A 90 16.24 -2.33 3.08
CA VAL A 90 16.92 -3.45 2.43
C VAL A 90 15.93 -4.31 1.66
N THR A 91 16.43 -5.05 0.68
CA THR A 91 15.61 -5.91 -0.17
C THR A 91 15.91 -7.39 0.08
N LEU A 92 14.88 -8.23 0.03
CA LEU A 92 14.99 -9.67 0.17
C LEU A 92 15.51 -10.33 -1.11
N ASP A 93 15.24 -9.76 -2.29
CA ASP A 93 15.78 -10.17 -3.59
C ASP A 93 16.68 -9.06 -4.16
N ASP A 94 17.85 -9.43 -4.66
CA ASP A 94 18.88 -8.49 -5.12
C ASP A 94 18.49 -7.81 -6.45
N ASN A 95 17.56 -8.38 -7.22
CA ASN A 95 17.05 -7.73 -8.43
C ASN A 95 16.08 -6.59 -8.12
N ASP A 96 15.41 -6.65 -6.97
CA ASP A 96 14.42 -5.68 -6.47
C ASP A 96 13.54 -5.03 -7.55
N GLN A 97 12.88 -5.87 -8.34
CA GLN A 97 11.84 -5.46 -9.29
C GLN A 97 10.47 -5.82 -8.73
N ALA A 98 9.41 -5.20 -9.23
CA ALA A 98 8.05 -5.46 -8.75
C ALA A 98 7.72 -6.97 -8.69
N TYR A 99 8.09 -7.75 -9.70
CA TYR A 99 7.85 -9.19 -9.73
C TYR A 99 8.64 -9.98 -8.67
N THR A 100 9.86 -9.55 -8.31
CA THR A 100 10.62 -10.19 -7.23
C THR A 100 10.06 -9.80 -5.86
N ARG A 101 9.62 -8.55 -5.70
CA ARG A 101 8.91 -8.09 -4.48
C ARG A 101 7.59 -8.85 -4.26
N PHE A 102 6.87 -9.18 -5.33
CA PHE A 102 5.73 -10.11 -5.26
C PHE A 102 6.14 -11.49 -4.75
N LYS A 103 7.23 -12.04 -5.30
CA LYS A 103 7.76 -13.35 -4.93
C LYS A 103 8.19 -13.40 -3.47
N THR A 104 8.81 -12.34 -2.94
CA THR A 104 9.28 -12.27 -1.54
C THR A 104 8.16 -11.90 -0.57
N GLY A 105 7.10 -11.23 -1.05
CA GLY A 105 6.03 -10.68 -0.22
C GLY A 105 6.26 -9.23 0.20
N GLU A 106 7.36 -8.60 -0.23
CA GLU A 106 7.65 -7.18 0.00
C GLU A 106 6.68 -6.25 -0.71
N LEU A 107 5.95 -6.77 -1.71
CA LEU A 107 4.85 -6.10 -2.38
C LEU A 107 3.64 -7.04 -2.44
N LEU A 108 2.54 -6.60 -1.83
CA LEU A 108 1.23 -7.23 -1.91
C LEU A 108 0.30 -6.33 -2.73
N TRP A 109 -0.27 -6.85 -3.83
CA TRP A 109 -1.27 -6.10 -4.61
C TRP A 109 -2.66 -6.19 -3.99
N SER A 110 -2.73 -5.67 -2.77
CA SER A 110 -3.93 -5.50 -1.98
C SER A 110 -3.79 -4.19 -1.22
N GLY A 111 -4.76 -3.30 -1.37
CA GLY A 111 -4.85 -2.03 -0.66
C GLY A 111 -6.29 -1.73 -0.26
N LEU A 112 -6.54 -0.53 0.24
CA LEU A 112 -7.83 -0.19 0.85
C LEU A 112 -9.00 -0.19 -0.14
N TYR A 113 -8.84 0.32 -1.36
CA TYR A 113 -9.98 0.59 -2.25
C TYR A 113 -10.11 -0.37 -3.44
N PHE A 114 -9.00 -0.72 -4.08
CA PHE A 114 -9.05 -1.30 -5.43
C PHE A 114 -8.65 -2.78 -5.50
N THR A 115 -8.74 -3.48 -4.38
CA THR A 115 -8.46 -4.92 -4.34
C THR A 115 -9.67 -5.70 -4.82
N HIS A 116 -9.56 -6.39 -5.95
CA HIS A 116 -10.65 -7.21 -6.47
C HIS A 116 -10.94 -8.39 -5.52
N VAL A 117 -12.20 -8.67 -5.21
CA VAL A 117 -12.58 -9.74 -4.24
C VAL A 117 -12.00 -11.10 -4.61
N LEU A 118 -12.04 -11.49 -5.89
CA LEU A 118 -11.42 -12.74 -6.36
C LEU A 118 -9.89 -12.82 -6.17
N SER A 119 -9.22 -11.69 -5.98
CA SER A 119 -7.79 -11.70 -5.60
C SER A 119 -7.60 -11.96 -4.10
N ILE A 120 -8.63 -11.79 -3.28
CA ILE A 120 -8.62 -12.04 -1.84
C ILE A 120 -9.02 -13.49 -1.56
N THR A 121 -10.17 -13.92 -2.08
CA THR A 121 -10.76 -15.24 -1.86
C THR A 121 -11.66 -15.68 -3.02
N ASN A 122 -11.82 -16.98 -3.22
CA ASN A 122 -12.73 -17.57 -4.21
C ASN A 122 -14.08 -18.01 -3.61
N THR A 123 -14.24 -17.94 -2.29
CA THR A 123 -15.49 -18.24 -1.58
C THR A 123 -15.85 -17.12 -0.61
N VAL A 124 -17.14 -17.04 -0.24
CA VAL A 124 -17.67 -16.20 0.85
C VAL A 124 -18.54 -17.03 1.79
N LEU A 125 -18.64 -16.60 3.04
CA LEU A 125 -19.52 -17.22 4.03
C LEU A 125 -20.75 -16.35 4.30
N LEU A 126 -21.91 -16.99 4.37
CA LEU A 126 -23.16 -16.38 4.82
C LEU A 126 -23.92 -17.40 5.66
N ASP A 127 -24.24 -17.03 6.91
CA ASP A 127 -25.03 -17.85 7.86
C ASP A 127 -24.55 -19.29 8.05
N GLY A 128 -23.22 -19.50 7.94
CA GLY A 128 -22.57 -20.80 8.13
C GLY A 128 -22.36 -21.59 6.84
N ASP A 129 -23.01 -21.18 5.74
CA ASP A 129 -22.85 -21.80 4.43
C ASP A 129 -21.75 -21.11 3.61
N GLU A 130 -21.01 -21.91 2.87
CA GLU A 130 -19.98 -21.45 1.94
C GLU A 130 -20.52 -21.35 0.51
N TYR A 131 -20.28 -20.20 -0.12
CA TYR A 131 -20.69 -19.92 -1.49
C TYR A 131 -19.46 -19.61 -2.34
N GLN A 132 -19.43 -20.18 -3.55
CA GLN A 132 -18.42 -19.80 -4.54
C GLN A 132 -18.67 -18.36 -5.03
N VAL A 133 -17.61 -17.56 -5.12
CA VAL A 133 -17.67 -16.23 -5.71
C VAL A 133 -17.82 -16.35 -7.23
N ARG A 134 -18.84 -15.70 -7.77
CA ARG A 134 -19.09 -15.59 -9.20
C ARG A 134 -17.89 -14.96 -9.91
N ALA A 135 -17.38 -15.64 -10.94
CA ALA A 135 -16.11 -15.30 -11.62
C ALA A 135 -16.06 -13.89 -12.26
N ASN A 136 -17.20 -13.32 -12.64
CA ASN A 136 -17.31 -11.97 -13.22
C ASN A 136 -18.01 -10.98 -12.29
N ALA A 137 -18.10 -11.27 -10.99
CA ALA A 137 -18.57 -10.30 -10.02
C ALA A 137 -17.56 -9.16 -9.90
N ASN A 138 -18.05 -7.92 -10.00
CA ASN A 138 -17.22 -6.73 -10.00
C ASN A 138 -17.28 -6.01 -8.64
N ALA A 139 -16.80 -6.68 -7.60
CA ALA A 139 -16.70 -6.13 -6.25
C ALA A 139 -15.23 -5.89 -5.89
N LEU A 140 -14.95 -4.72 -5.33
CA LEU A 140 -13.63 -4.31 -4.85
C LEU A 140 -13.63 -4.16 -3.33
N SER A 141 -12.45 -3.97 -2.74
CA SER A 141 -12.31 -3.72 -1.31
C SER A 141 -13.02 -2.47 -0.82
N SER A 142 -13.14 -1.45 -1.67
CA SER A 142 -13.96 -0.30 -1.35
C SER A 142 -15.43 -0.67 -1.09
N ASP A 143 -15.97 -1.68 -1.79
CA ASP A 143 -17.37 -2.05 -1.66
C ASP A 143 -17.65 -2.71 -0.31
N PHE A 144 -16.84 -3.67 0.12
CA PHE A 144 -17.07 -4.30 1.42
C PHE A 144 -16.77 -3.35 2.58
N TYR A 145 -15.76 -2.48 2.48
CA TYR A 145 -15.53 -1.46 3.51
C TYR A 145 -16.62 -0.38 3.54
N ALA A 146 -17.25 -0.05 2.41
CA ALA A 146 -18.41 0.84 2.36
C ALA A 146 -19.65 0.19 3.00
N VAL A 147 -19.90 -1.10 2.73
CA VAL A 147 -20.99 -1.86 3.37
C VAL A 147 -20.80 -1.97 4.88
N LEU A 148 -19.54 -2.05 5.34
CA LEU A 148 -19.19 -1.98 6.77
C LEU A 148 -19.24 -0.57 7.35
N ARG A 149 -19.52 0.46 6.55
CA ARG A 149 -19.50 1.88 6.92
C ARG A 149 -18.16 2.36 7.48
N ILE A 150 -17.07 1.70 7.08
CA ILE A 150 -15.70 2.08 7.46
C ILE A 150 -15.20 3.22 6.57
N ILE A 151 -15.67 3.28 5.32
CA ILE A 151 -15.34 4.33 4.36
C ILE A 151 -16.60 4.85 3.66
N SER A 152 -16.57 6.10 3.17
CA SER A 152 -17.66 6.66 2.37
C SER A 152 -17.46 6.31 0.89
N PRO A 153 -18.39 5.55 0.27
CA PRO A 153 -18.34 5.27 -1.16
C PRO A 153 -18.48 6.54 -2.01
N GLU A 154 -19.18 7.57 -1.52
CA GLU A 154 -19.35 8.85 -2.21
C GLU A 154 -18.03 9.61 -2.33
N THR A 155 -17.24 9.66 -1.25
CA THR A 155 -15.90 10.28 -1.25
C THR A 155 -14.94 9.56 -2.19
N ILE A 156 -15.02 8.23 -2.24
CA ILE A 156 -14.18 7.43 -3.14
C ILE A 156 -14.62 7.64 -4.58
N ALA A 157 -15.93 7.65 -4.84
CA ALA A 157 -16.49 7.87 -6.17
C ALA A 157 -16.16 9.26 -6.72
N SER A 158 -16.26 10.32 -5.92
CA SER A 158 -15.92 11.68 -6.35
C SER A 158 -14.45 11.80 -6.73
N THR A 159 -13.57 11.05 -6.06
CA THR A 159 -12.12 11.11 -6.29
C THR A 159 -11.66 10.17 -7.41
N TYR A 160 -12.21 8.96 -7.51
CA TYR A 160 -11.62 7.86 -8.27
C TYR A 160 -12.53 7.23 -9.35
N SER A 161 -13.80 7.66 -9.48
CA SER A 161 -14.73 7.08 -10.47
C SER A 161 -14.29 7.25 -11.94
N HIS A 162 -13.38 8.19 -12.21
CA HIS A 162 -12.77 8.37 -13.54
C HIS A 162 -11.72 7.29 -13.86
N ARG A 163 -11.24 6.54 -12.87
CA ARG A 163 -10.18 5.52 -13.02
C ARG A 163 -10.68 4.09 -12.87
N PHE A 164 -11.67 3.89 -12.00
CA PHE A 164 -12.13 2.56 -11.62
C PHE A 164 -13.65 2.50 -11.61
N ASP A 165 -14.18 1.33 -11.96
CA ASP A 165 -15.59 1.01 -11.74
C ASP A 165 -15.78 0.60 -10.27
N ILE A 166 -16.37 1.50 -9.48
CA ILE A 166 -16.53 1.40 -8.03
C ILE A 166 -17.97 1.68 -7.61
N GLY A 167 -18.41 1.10 -6.49
CA GLY A 167 -19.66 1.47 -5.85
C GLY A 167 -19.68 2.97 -5.51
N LYS A 168 -20.77 3.64 -5.86
CA LYS A 168 -20.92 5.10 -5.74
C LYS A 168 -21.78 5.51 -4.55
N SER A 169 -22.38 4.54 -3.89
CA SER A 169 -23.25 4.71 -2.72
C SER A 169 -23.27 3.41 -1.91
N PHE A 170 -23.76 3.49 -0.68
CA PHE A 170 -23.97 2.31 0.17
C PHE A 170 -24.82 1.22 -0.51
N GLU A 171 -25.86 1.60 -1.24
CA GLU A 171 -26.77 0.68 -1.95
C GLU A 171 -26.07 -0.02 -3.11
N THR A 172 -25.28 0.72 -3.89
CA THR A 172 -24.54 0.13 -5.02
C THR A 172 -23.42 -0.79 -4.56
N SER A 173 -22.71 -0.46 -3.47
CA SER A 173 -21.72 -1.36 -2.87
C SER A 173 -22.39 -2.59 -2.25
N THR A 174 -23.51 -2.42 -1.54
CA THR A 174 -24.34 -3.54 -1.03
C THR A 174 -24.70 -4.50 -2.16
N GLN A 175 -25.12 -3.95 -3.30
CA GLN A 175 -25.45 -4.77 -4.44
C GLN A 175 -24.26 -5.58 -4.96
N ARG A 176 -23.12 -4.92 -5.16
CA ARG A 176 -21.92 -5.57 -5.69
C ARG A 176 -21.47 -6.74 -4.80
N ILE A 177 -21.67 -6.62 -3.48
CA ILE A 177 -21.41 -7.70 -2.51
C ILE A 177 -22.42 -8.85 -2.66
N LEU A 178 -23.72 -8.57 -2.80
CA LEU A 178 -24.73 -9.62 -3.01
C LEU A 178 -24.59 -10.31 -4.37
N ASP A 179 -24.14 -9.59 -5.39
CA ASP A 179 -23.87 -10.13 -6.74
C ASP A 179 -22.75 -11.17 -6.75
N LEU A 180 -21.88 -11.20 -5.72
CA LEU A 180 -20.85 -12.23 -5.56
C LEU A 180 -21.45 -13.64 -5.56
N ILE A 181 -22.65 -13.80 -5.01
CA ILE A 181 -23.36 -15.09 -4.87
C ILE A 181 -24.65 -15.12 -5.67
N VAL A 182 -24.86 -14.17 -6.59
CA VAL A 182 -26.07 -14.07 -7.44
C VAL A 182 -27.36 -14.01 -6.62
N ALA A 183 -27.30 -13.35 -5.47
CA ALA A 183 -28.45 -13.26 -4.58
C ALA A 183 -29.58 -12.40 -5.16
N ASP A 184 -30.81 -12.87 -5.02
CA ASP A 184 -31.99 -12.06 -5.24
C ASP A 184 -32.15 -11.03 -4.11
N ARG A 185 -32.45 -9.79 -4.46
CA ARG A 185 -32.58 -8.67 -3.52
C ARG A 185 -33.88 -8.71 -2.71
N GLU A 186 -34.87 -9.46 -3.17
CA GLU A 186 -36.09 -9.71 -2.39
C GLU A 186 -35.83 -10.71 -1.26
N LEU A 187 -34.75 -11.51 -1.37
CA LEU A 187 -34.38 -12.54 -0.40
C LEU A 187 -33.27 -12.10 0.54
N LEU A 188 -32.21 -11.48 0.02
CA LEU A 188 -31.05 -11.04 0.80
C LEU A 188 -30.89 -9.52 0.76
N GLY A 189 -30.51 -8.95 1.90
CA GLY A 189 -30.43 -7.51 2.09
C GLY A 189 -29.09 -7.01 2.63
N ALA A 190 -29.09 -5.75 3.07
CA ALA A 190 -27.89 -5.08 3.58
C ALA A 190 -27.24 -5.77 4.79
N ASN A 191 -28.02 -6.48 5.61
CA ASN A 191 -27.46 -7.24 6.73
C ASN A 191 -26.66 -8.46 6.27
N ASP A 192 -27.13 -9.15 5.23
CA ASP A 192 -26.43 -10.31 4.66
C ASP A 192 -25.17 -9.88 3.92
N ALA A 193 -25.28 -8.78 3.16
CA ALA A 193 -24.12 -8.13 2.55
C ALA A 193 -23.08 -7.74 3.62
N ARG A 194 -23.50 -7.27 4.80
CA ARG A 194 -22.59 -6.94 5.91
C ARG A 194 -21.87 -8.18 6.43
N LYS A 195 -22.54 -9.32 6.58
CA LYS A 195 -21.90 -10.58 7.00
C LYS A 195 -20.82 -11.01 6.00
N ILE A 196 -21.16 -10.97 4.70
CA ILE A 196 -20.21 -11.27 3.61
C ILE A 196 -19.04 -10.27 3.65
N ALA A 197 -19.32 -8.98 3.81
CA ALA A 197 -18.31 -7.92 3.87
C ALA A 197 -17.36 -8.09 5.06
N CYS A 198 -17.86 -8.49 6.24
CA CYS A 198 -17.02 -8.83 7.39
C CYS A 198 -16.05 -9.97 7.03
N TYR A 199 -16.57 -11.05 6.46
CA TYR A 199 -15.74 -12.19 6.04
C TYR A 199 -14.65 -11.77 5.04
N LEU A 200 -14.99 -10.95 4.05
CA LEU A 200 -14.03 -10.44 3.07
C LEU A 200 -12.95 -9.57 3.68
N ALA A 201 -13.32 -8.68 4.62
CA ALA A 201 -12.35 -7.85 5.35
C ALA A 201 -11.37 -8.72 6.16
N GLU A 202 -11.86 -9.75 6.85
CA GLU A 202 -10.99 -10.69 7.57
C GLU A 202 -10.07 -11.45 6.61
N LYS A 203 -10.57 -11.94 5.47
CA LYS A 203 -9.72 -12.60 4.47
C LYS A 203 -8.67 -11.68 3.87
N GLN A 204 -8.97 -10.39 3.71
CA GLN A 204 -7.97 -9.42 3.29
C GLN A 204 -6.88 -9.25 4.36
N ARG A 205 -7.26 -9.14 5.64
CA ARG A 205 -6.32 -9.02 6.77
C ARG A 205 -5.47 -10.27 6.95
N GLU A 206 -6.05 -11.47 6.88
CA GLU A 206 -5.32 -12.75 6.92
C GLU A 206 -4.25 -12.81 5.82
N LYS A 207 -4.61 -12.39 4.61
CA LYS A 207 -3.68 -12.36 3.47
C LYS A 207 -2.55 -11.35 3.70
N THR A 208 -2.86 -10.18 4.24
CA THR A 208 -1.86 -9.17 4.63
C THR A 208 -0.92 -9.71 5.71
N LEU A 209 -1.46 -10.28 6.80
CA LEU A 209 -0.67 -10.89 7.87
C LEU A 209 0.27 -11.98 7.35
N LYS A 210 -0.23 -12.84 6.45
CA LYS A 210 0.59 -13.88 5.81
C LYS A 210 1.77 -13.29 5.03
N ALA A 211 1.57 -12.17 4.32
CA ALA A 211 2.65 -11.48 3.62
C ALA A 211 3.66 -10.87 4.61
N ILE A 212 3.19 -10.23 5.68
CA ILE A 212 4.06 -9.66 6.74
C ILE A 212 4.91 -10.74 7.40
N LYS A 213 4.29 -11.84 7.85
CA LYS A 213 5.00 -12.99 8.45
C LYS A 213 6.04 -13.59 7.51
N LYS A 214 5.73 -13.65 6.21
CA LYS A 214 6.67 -14.13 5.20
C LYS A 214 7.89 -13.22 5.10
N VAL A 215 7.70 -11.90 5.09
CA VAL A 215 8.80 -10.93 5.06
C VAL A 215 9.62 -11.03 6.35
N LEU A 216 8.99 -11.02 7.54
CA LEU A 216 9.67 -11.20 8.83
C LEU A 216 10.55 -12.46 8.84
N ALA A 217 10.00 -13.60 8.45
CA ALA A 217 10.72 -14.87 8.41
C ALA A 217 11.89 -14.85 7.41
N ALA A 218 11.70 -14.25 6.24
CA ALA A 218 12.73 -14.11 5.22
C ALA A 218 13.86 -13.17 5.67
N THR A 219 13.52 -12.05 6.31
CA THR A 219 14.48 -11.11 6.91
C THR A 219 15.31 -11.80 7.99
N LYS A 220 14.67 -12.50 8.92
CA LYS A 220 15.36 -13.28 9.96
C LYS A 220 16.32 -14.30 9.38
N LYS A 221 15.92 -14.98 8.31
CA LYS A 221 16.77 -15.96 7.65
C LYS A 221 17.98 -15.31 6.95
N LYS A 222 17.76 -14.24 6.18
CA LYS A 222 18.77 -13.56 5.33
C LYS A 222 19.75 -12.75 6.18
N PHE A 223 19.24 -11.96 7.12
CA PHE A 223 20.02 -10.96 7.88
C PHE A 223 20.30 -11.36 9.33
N LYS A 224 19.79 -12.50 9.81
CA LYS A 224 20.00 -13.01 11.18
C LYS A 224 19.49 -12.08 12.29
N ILE A 225 18.45 -11.31 11.99
CA ILE A 225 17.81 -10.36 12.90
C ILE A 225 16.32 -10.64 13.05
N ASP A 226 15.80 -10.53 14.27
CA ASP A 226 14.36 -10.64 14.56
C ASP A 226 13.79 -9.23 14.69
N LEU A 227 13.02 -8.79 13.69
CA LEU A 227 12.40 -7.47 13.71
C LEU A 227 11.18 -7.48 14.62
N LYS A 228 11.13 -6.55 15.57
CA LYS A 228 10.04 -6.41 16.54
C LYS A 228 9.25 -5.11 16.40
N THR A 229 9.79 -4.11 15.70
CA THR A 229 9.14 -2.82 15.50
C THR A 229 8.60 -2.69 14.09
N VAL A 230 7.41 -2.10 13.95
CA VAL A 230 6.71 -1.90 12.68
C VAL A 230 6.19 -0.46 12.60
N GLY A 231 6.70 0.32 11.66
CA GLY A 231 6.15 1.61 11.26
C GLY A 231 5.02 1.45 10.23
N LEU A 232 3.85 2.02 10.49
CA LEU A 232 2.68 1.97 9.62
C LEU A 232 2.43 3.31 8.91
N ALA A 233 2.09 3.23 7.62
CA ALA A 233 1.77 4.36 6.76
C ALA A 233 0.67 4.00 5.74
N GLY A 234 0.08 5.02 5.13
CA GLY A 234 -0.89 4.91 4.04
C GLY A 234 -2.33 4.69 4.48
N ALA A 235 -3.27 4.98 3.57
CA ALA A 235 -4.72 4.98 3.81
C ALA A 235 -5.27 3.72 4.49
N GLY A 236 -4.71 2.54 4.19
CA GLY A 236 -5.15 1.26 4.71
C GLY A 236 -4.50 0.85 6.04
N LYS A 237 -3.64 1.68 6.63
CA LYS A 237 -2.85 1.33 7.83
C LYS A 237 -3.72 0.84 8.99
N ASP A 238 -4.78 1.56 9.34
CA ASP A 238 -5.60 1.23 10.52
C ASP A 238 -6.67 0.18 10.22
N ILE A 239 -7.20 0.18 9.00
CA ILE A 239 -8.32 -0.66 8.59
C ILE A 239 -7.86 -2.10 8.28
N ILE A 240 -6.66 -2.22 7.68
CA ILE A 240 -6.09 -3.48 7.21
C ILE A 240 -4.92 -3.89 8.10
N VAL A 241 -3.85 -3.09 8.14
CA VAL A 241 -2.56 -3.56 8.67
C VAL A 241 -2.59 -3.65 10.20
N ARG A 242 -2.98 -2.58 10.90
CA ARG A 242 -3.05 -2.55 12.36
C ARG A 242 -3.95 -3.66 12.90
N LYS A 243 -5.12 -3.84 12.29
CA LYS A 243 -6.03 -4.94 12.63
C LYS A 243 -5.48 -6.32 12.30
N ALA A 244 -4.74 -6.46 11.20
CA ALA A 244 -4.07 -7.72 10.87
C ALA A 244 -2.95 -8.08 11.87
N LEU A 245 -2.41 -7.09 12.60
CA LEU A 245 -1.34 -7.25 13.58
C LEU A 245 -1.81 -7.21 15.04
N GLU A 246 -3.12 -7.16 15.30
CA GLU A 246 -3.68 -6.95 16.65
C GLU A 246 -3.26 -8.03 17.66
N ASP A 247 -3.08 -9.27 17.19
CA ASP A 247 -2.65 -10.42 18.00
C ASP A 247 -1.13 -10.70 17.91
N GLU A 248 -0.36 -9.87 17.20
CA GLU A 248 1.09 -10.07 17.04
C GLU A 248 1.88 -9.31 18.10
N ASP A 249 2.91 -9.95 18.66
CA ASP A 249 3.85 -9.34 19.61
C ASP A 249 4.88 -8.47 18.87
N LEU A 250 4.40 -7.33 18.37
CA LEU A 250 5.15 -6.33 17.62
C LEU A 250 4.86 -4.93 18.17
N ASP A 251 5.90 -4.11 18.27
CA ASP A 251 5.79 -2.70 18.62
C ASP A 251 5.35 -1.89 17.39
N ILE A 252 4.18 -1.26 17.45
CA ILE A 252 3.55 -0.61 16.30
C ILE A 252 3.65 0.91 16.43
N ILE A 253 4.35 1.53 15.48
CA ILE A 253 4.52 2.98 15.38
C ILE A 253 3.66 3.51 14.23
N ASP A 254 2.92 4.59 14.47
CA ASP A 254 2.15 5.27 13.44
C ASP A 254 2.99 6.37 12.80
N LEU A 255 3.52 6.13 11.59
CA LEU A 255 4.46 7.07 10.96
C LEU A 255 3.81 8.42 10.65
N GLU A 256 2.55 8.46 10.22
CA GLU A 256 1.86 9.73 9.94
C GLU A 256 1.69 10.57 11.21
N LYS A 257 1.40 9.91 12.34
CA LYS A 257 1.27 10.58 13.63
C LYS A 257 2.60 11.17 14.07
N GLU A 258 3.66 10.36 14.09
CA GLU A 258 5.01 10.82 14.49
C GLU A 258 5.50 11.98 13.61
N VAL A 259 5.25 11.90 12.31
CA VAL A 259 5.56 12.97 11.36
C VAL A 259 4.77 14.23 11.66
N SER A 260 3.47 14.10 11.89
CA SER A 260 2.60 15.27 12.14
C SER A 260 3.01 16.00 13.42
N GLU A 261 3.38 15.24 14.46
CA GLU A 261 3.91 15.79 15.72
C GLU A 261 5.28 16.45 15.54
N ALA A 262 6.21 15.80 14.83
CA ALA A 262 7.55 16.33 14.60
C ALA A 262 7.59 17.63 13.78
N PHE A 263 6.62 17.84 12.88
CA PHE A 263 6.55 19.00 11.99
C PHE A 263 5.42 19.99 12.35
N ASP A 264 4.74 19.81 13.49
CA ASP A 264 3.60 20.64 13.94
C ASP A 264 2.52 20.82 12.85
N LEU A 265 2.17 19.72 12.17
CA LEU A 265 1.17 19.72 11.11
C LEU A 265 -0.23 19.75 11.73
N LYS A 266 -0.99 20.82 11.44
CA LYS A 266 -2.33 21.08 12.03
C LYS A 266 -3.39 20.02 11.73
N ASP A 267 -3.26 19.36 10.60
CA ASP A 267 -4.04 18.18 10.23
C ASP A 267 -3.05 17.04 10.10
N SER A 268 -3.36 15.86 10.67
CA SER A 268 -2.60 14.64 10.37
C SER A 268 -2.59 14.50 8.85
N ALA A 269 -1.46 14.76 8.19
CA ALA A 269 -1.41 14.90 6.74
C ALA A 269 -1.53 13.51 6.11
N PRO A 270 -2.75 13.02 5.81
CA PRO A 270 -2.92 11.61 5.55
C PRO A 270 -2.47 11.38 4.10
N ASN A 271 -1.66 10.35 3.86
CA ASN A 271 -1.23 9.93 2.53
C ASN A 271 -0.22 10.85 1.80
N CYS A 272 0.59 11.64 2.51
CA CYS A 272 1.67 12.43 1.90
C CYS A 272 3.08 11.94 2.24
N GLU A 273 3.22 10.77 2.86
CA GLU A 273 4.48 10.23 3.39
C GLU A 273 5.55 10.12 2.31
N THR A 274 5.19 9.58 1.14
CA THR A 274 6.12 9.51 0.02
C THR A 274 6.61 10.90 -0.41
N SER A 275 5.71 11.87 -0.57
CA SER A 275 6.09 13.22 -1.01
C SER A 275 6.91 13.97 0.04
N LEU A 276 6.56 13.83 1.32
CA LEU A 276 7.29 14.44 2.41
C LEU A 276 8.67 13.81 2.58
N GLY A 277 8.76 12.48 2.52
CA GLY A 277 10.03 11.76 2.56
C GLY A 277 10.97 12.19 1.43
N CYS A 278 10.45 12.34 0.20
CA CYS A 278 11.21 12.91 -0.91
C CYS A 278 11.69 14.35 -0.65
N ALA A 279 10.82 15.20 -0.08
CA ALA A 279 11.19 16.59 0.23
C ALA A 279 12.29 16.65 1.29
N LEU A 280 12.18 15.88 2.37
CA LEU A 280 13.18 15.82 3.44
C LEU A 280 14.51 15.26 2.95
N LEU A 281 14.48 14.22 2.10
CA LEU A 281 15.68 13.71 1.43
C LEU A 281 16.38 14.79 0.59
N GLY A 282 15.61 15.55 -0.18
CA GLY A 282 16.12 16.67 -0.97
C GLY A 282 16.76 17.75 -0.09
N MET A 283 16.12 18.10 1.04
CA MET A 283 16.66 19.06 2.00
C MET A 283 17.97 18.59 2.63
N GLU A 284 18.05 17.32 3.05
CA GLU A 284 19.28 16.74 3.61
C GLU A 284 20.42 16.70 2.58
N ALA A 285 20.11 16.42 1.32
CA ALA A 285 21.10 16.46 0.24
C ALA A 285 21.65 17.88 0.02
N CYS A 286 20.79 18.91 0.06
CA CYS A 286 21.20 20.30 -0.07
C CYS A 286 22.06 20.81 1.10
N LYS A 287 21.92 20.26 2.31
CA LYS A 287 22.77 20.63 3.45
C LYS A 287 24.20 20.10 3.34
N LYS A 288 24.42 19.05 2.55
CA LYS A 288 25.72 18.37 2.39
C LYS A 288 26.56 18.95 1.24
N THR A 289 25.97 19.79 0.40
CA THR A 289 26.62 20.51 -0.71
C THR A 289 26.98 21.92 -0.28
#